data_AF-A0A317EVV2-F1
#
_entry.id   AF-A0A317EVV2-F1
#
_cell.length_a   1.000
_cell.length_b   1.000
_cell.length_c   1.000
_cell.angle_alpha   90.00
_cell.angle_beta   90.00
_cell.angle_gamma   90.00
#
_symmetry.space_group_name_H-M   'P 1'
#
loop_
_entity.id
_entity.type
_entity.pdbx_description
1 polymer ?
#
loop_
_entity_poly.entity_id
_entity_poly.type
_entity_poly.pdbx_seq_one_letter_code
_entity_poly.pdbx_strand_id
1 'polypeptide(L)'
;MRDLLTFFSAGNLEGVALSFQNTFLNNKSNTSTYSNETLNTEVKKSTTFRKWILEEYAYQLDEELNKINYNINQLPDFIIKSRPIFNRLGDKFSGTQILINDTEKTEIKLLHYSTRKAFPYQKFYAYLEVIIYDHFGLDRNDAVSYQDYNGGFATWWLLQHRYGYVPFRTKIKFRIAIQTKD
;
A
#
# COMPACT_ATOMS: atom_id res chain seq x y z
N MET A 1 -17.18 7.08 -13.27
CA MET A 1 -16.46 6.33 -12.21
C MET A 1 -16.32 4.85 -12.53
N ARG A 2 -17.40 4.13 -12.91
CA ARG A 2 -17.30 2.71 -13.31
C ARG A 2 -16.26 2.48 -14.40
N ASP A 3 -16.41 3.20 -15.51
CA ASP A 3 -15.54 3.06 -16.69
C ASP A 3 -14.08 3.39 -16.37
N LEU A 4 -13.84 4.36 -15.47
CA LEU A 4 -12.51 4.67 -14.95
C LEU A 4 -11.88 3.47 -14.24
N LEU A 5 -12.62 2.90 -13.29
CA LEU A 5 -12.14 1.81 -12.47
C LEU A 5 -11.87 0.56 -13.32
N THR A 6 -12.78 0.22 -14.23
CA THR A 6 -12.58 -0.90 -15.16
C THR A 6 -11.47 -0.63 -16.18
N PHE A 7 -11.29 0.62 -16.64
CA PHE A 7 -10.22 0.97 -17.58
C PHE A 7 -8.83 0.84 -16.96
N PHE A 8 -8.68 1.21 -15.69
CA PHE A 8 -7.41 1.14 -14.97
C PHE A 8 -7.24 -0.13 -14.14
N SER A 9 -8.13 -1.10 -14.23
CA SER A 9 -7.99 -2.38 -13.51
C SER A 9 -7.93 -3.55 -14.49
N ALA A 10 -7.08 -4.53 -14.22
CA ALA A 10 -7.00 -5.73 -15.03
C ALA A 10 -6.89 -6.99 -14.17
N GLY A 11 -7.25 -8.14 -14.77
CA GLY A 11 -7.10 -9.45 -14.14
C GLY A 11 -7.81 -9.54 -12.79
N ASN A 12 -7.09 -10.01 -11.76
CA ASN A 12 -7.65 -10.23 -10.43
C ASN A 12 -8.18 -8.96 -9.75
N LEU A 13 -7.69 -7.76 -10.14
CA LEU A 13 -8.08 -6.50 -9.52
C LEU A 13 -9.33 -5.86 -10.14
N GLU A 14 -9.83 -6.34 -11.28
CA GLU A 14 -11.07 -5.82 -11.87
C GLU A 14 -12.28 -6.03 -10.94
N GLY A 15 -12.42 -7.24 -10.38
CA GLY A 15 -13.46 -7.52 -9.40
C GLY A 15 -13.31 -6.68 -8.12
N VAL A 16 -12.07 -6.39 -7.70
CA VAL A 16 -11.80 -5.52 -6.56
C VAL A 16 -12.22 -4.09 -6.89
N ALA A 17 -11.89 -3.57 -8.07
CA ALA A 17 -12.25 -2.23 -8.49
C ALA A 17 -13.77 -2.01 -8.57
N LEU A 18 -14.51 -3.00 -9.09
CA LEU A 18 -15.98 -2.97 -9.05
C LEU A 18 -16.52 -2.98 -7.61
N SER A 19 -15.90 -3.74 -6.71
CA SER A 19 -16.32 -3.75 -5.30
C SER A 19 -16.00 -2.43 -4.59
N PHE A 20 -14.88 -1.76 -4.90
CA PHE A 20 -14.56 -0.42 -4.42
C PHE A 20 -15.61 0.59 -4.87
N GLN A 21 -16.04 0.51 -6.14
CA GLN A 21 -17.13 1.34 -6.64
C GLN A 21 -18.40 1.14 -5.81
N ASN A 22 -18.81 -0.12 -5.62
CA ASN A 22 -20.00 -0.45 -4.85
C ASN A 22 -19.88 0.03 -3.39
N THR A 23 -18.71 -0.14 -2.77
CA THR A 23 -18.46 0.41 -1.43
C THR A 23 -18.59 1.92 -1.42
N PHE A 24 -17.96 2.64 -2.35
CA PHE A 24 -18.03 4.11 -2.43
C PHE A 24 -19.48 4.61 -2.63
N LEU A 25 -20.24 3.98 -3.54
CA LEU A 25 -21.63 4.39 -3.82
C LEU A 25 -22.58 4.15 -2.65
N ASN A 26 -22.31 3.14 -1.81
CA ASN A 26 -23.15 2.78 -0.68
C ASN A 26 -22.63 3.30 0.66
N ASN A 27 -21.40 3.82 0.72
CA ASN A 27 -20.80 4.27 1.95
C ASN A 27 -21.52 5.52 2.50
N LYS A 28 -21.76 5.51 3.82
CA LYS A 28 -22.43 6.60 4.55
C LYS A 28 -21.57 7.15 5.69
N SER A 29 -20.33 6.67 5.87
CA SER A 29 -19.46 7.06 6.99
C SER A 29 -18.02 7.29 6.55
N ASN A 30 -17.39 8.33 7.11
CA ASN A 30 -15.97 8.63 6.93
C ASN A 30 -15.04 7.64 7.67
N THR A 31 -15.60 6.78 8.53
CA THR A 31 -14.82 5.79 9.30
C THR A 31 -14.87 4.39 8.70
N SER A 32 -15.63 4.19 7.63
CA SER A 32 -15.74 2.89 6.97
C SER A 32 -14.38 2.41 6.47
N THR A 33 -14.04 1.17 6.82
CA THR A 33 -12.82 0.52 6.36
C THR A 33 -13.18 -0.65 5.44
N TYR A 34 -12.58 -0.69 4.26
CA TYR A 34 -12.68 -1.76 3.29
C TYR A 34 -11.44 -2.65 3.32
N SER A 35 -11.61 -3.97 3.30
CA SER A 35 -10.52 -4.95 3.15
C SER A 35 -10.92 -6.05 2.18
N ASN A 36 -9.93 -6.58 1.45
CA ASN A 36 -10.15 -7.62 0.44
C ASN A 36 -8.91 -8.49 0.29
N GLU A 37 -9.08 -9.82 0.30
CA GLU A 37 -7.97 -10.77 0.24
C GLU A 37 -7.25 -10.80 -1.12
N THR A 38 -7.98 -10.58 -2.22
CA THR A 38 -7.38 -10.44 -3.54
C THR A 38 -6.49 -9.20 -3.57
N LEU A 39 -6.98 -8.07 -3.05
CA LEU A 39 -6.15 -6.87 -2.93
C LEU A 39 -4.92 -7.13 -2.04
N ASN A 40 -5.08 -7.75 -0.87
CA ASN A 40 -3.95 -8.13 0.00
C ASN A 40 -2.89 -8.92 -0.77
N THR A 41 -3.33 -9.89 -1.56
CA THR A 41 -2.48 -10.77 -2.34
C THR A 41 -1.74 -10.02 -3.45
N GLU A 42 -2.45 -9.19 -4.23
CA GLU A 42 -1.86 -8.46 -5.35
C GLU A 42 -0.90 -7.36 -4.88
N VAL A 43 -1.23 -6.67 -3.78
CA VAL A 43 -0.32 -5.69 -3.17
C VAL A 43 0.96 -6.35 -2.67
N LYS A 44 0.84 -7.49 -1.96
CA LYS A 44 2.01 -8.23 -1.49
C LYS A 44 2.93 -8.70 -2.65
N LYS A 45 2.35 -9.02 -3.79
CA LYS A 45 3.08 -9.48 -4.99
C LYS A 45 3.66 -8.33 -5.80
N SER A 46 3.13 -7.11 -5.68
CA SER A 46 3.50 -6.00 -6.55
C SER A 46 4.99 -5.67 -6.44
N THR A 47 5.60 -5.34 -7.58
CA THR A 47 7.01 -4.92 -7.64
C THR A 47 7.26 -3.68 -6.78
N THR A 48 6.30 -2.76 -6.75
CA THR A 48 6.36 -1.55 -5.93
C THR A 48 6.47 -1.88 -4.44
N PHE A 49 5.56 -2.70 -3.93
CA PHE A 49 5.60 -3.08 -2.51
C PHE A 49 6.84 -3.91 -2.19
N ARG A 50 7.17 -4.90 -3.04
CA ARG A 50 8.33 -5.77 -2.83
C ARG A 50 9.64 -4.99 -2.80
N LYS A 51 9.83 -4.04 -3.71
CA LYS A 51 11.02 -3.17 -3.70
C LYS A 51 11.09 -2.35 -2.41
N TRP A 52 9.98 -1.75 -2.01
CA TRP A 52 9.93 -0.97 -0.78
C TRP A 52 10.26 -1.83 0.47
N ILE A 53 9.58 -2.96 0.67
CA ILE A 53 9.74 -3.74 1.91
C ILE A 53 11.03 -4.58 1.93
N LEU A 54 11.43 -5.17 0.81
CA LEU A 54 12.58 -6.10 0.74
C LEU A 54 13.90 -5.38 0.51
N GLU A 55 13.87 -4.14 0.00
CA GLU A 55 15.10 -3.39 -0.28
C GLU A 55 15.20 -2.15 0.60
N GLU A 56 14.21 -1.24 0.57
CA GLU A 56 14.33 0.04 1.28
C GLU A 56 14.14 -0.11 2.80
N TYR A 57 13.06 -0.78 3.22
CA TYR A 57 12.77 -1.00 4.64
C TYR A 57 13.76 -1.98 5.27
N ALA A 58 14.01 -3.12 4.60
CA ALA A 58 14.94 -4.12 5.10
C ALA A 58 16.36 -3.57 5.26
N TYR A 59 16.83 -2.72 4.34
CA TYR A 59 18.12 -2.04 4.45
C TYR A 59 18.17 -1.07 5.64
N GLN A 60 17.16 -0.19 5.78
CA GLN A 60 17.10 0.74 6.92
C GLN A 60 17.07 -0.02 8.25
N LEU A 61 16.31 -1.10 8.34
CA LEU A 61 16.28 -1.93 9.54
C LEU A 61 17.63 -2.59 9.82
N ASP A 62 18.33 -3.10 8.80
CA ASP A 62 19.67 -3.69 8.94
C ASP A 62 20.67 -2.65 9.48
N GLU A 63 20.64 -1.42 8.97
CA GLU A 63 21.50 -0.33 9.44
C GLU A 63 21.27 0.00 10.92
N GLU A 64 20.00 0.08 11.35
CA GLU A 64 19.67 0.32 12.76
C GLU A 64 20.04 -0.87 13.66
N LEU A 65 19.82 -2.10 13.20
CA LEU A 65 20.23 -3.31 13.92
C LEU A 65 21.74 -3.40 14.06
N ASN A 66 22.51 -3.05 13.03
CA ASN A 66 23.97 -3.09 13.08
C ASN A 66 24.55 -2.17 14.17
N LYS A 67 23.95 -0.99 14.39
CA LYS A 67 24.35 -0.04 15.46
C LYS A 67 24.22 -0.62 16.87
N ILE A 68 23.35 -1.60 17.05
CA ILE A 68 23.04 -2.23 18.33
C ILE A 68 23.46 -3.70 18.38
N ASN A 69 24.41 -4.10 17.51
CA ASN A 69 24.90 -5.48 17.41
C ASN A 69 23.77 -6.51 17.25
N TYR A 70 22.74 -6.15 16.49
CA TYR A 70 21.56 -6.96 16.19
C TYR A 70 20.77 -7.41 17.45
N ASN A 71 20.91 -6.70 18.57
CA ASN A 71 20.05 -6.91 19.73
C ASN A 71 18.74 -6.13 19.57
N ILE A 72 17.71 -6.76 19.00
CA ILE A 72 16.43 -6.09 18.70
C ILE A 72 15.73 -5.46 19.91
N ASN A 73 16.01 -5.93 21.13
CA ASN A 73 15.45 -5.33 22.36
C ASN A 73 16.05 -3.94 22.67
N GLN A 74 17.13 -3.56 21.99
CA GLN A 74 17.77 -2.25 22.07
C GLN A 74 17.44 -1.36 20.88
N LEU A 75 16.57 -1.81 19.97
CA LEU A 75 16.21 -1.04 18.78
C LEU A 75 15.39 0.18 19.21
N PRO A 76 15.87 1.41 18.98
CA PRO A 76 15.08 2.60 19.25
C PRO A 76 13.88 2.66 18.29
N ASP A 77 12.87 3.44 18.66
CA ASP A 77 11.85 3.85 17.70
C ASP A 77 12.54 4.56 16.52
N PHE A 78 12.46 3.97 15.34
CA PHE A 78 13.00 4.56 14.12
C PHE A 78 11.86 4.87 13.14
N ILE A 79 11.95 6.04 12.52
CA ILE A 79 10.97 6.47 11.52
C ILE A 79 11.44 5.94 10.16
N ILE A 80 10.62 5.09 9.55
CA ILE A 80 10.83 4.67 8.16
C ILE A 80 10.72 5.92 7.28
N LYS A 81 11.77 6.20 6.51
CA LYS A 81 11.86 7.44 5.72
C LYS A 81 11.03 7.41 4.42
N SER A 82 10.38 6.29 4.12
CA SER A 82 9.60 6.09 2.89
C SER A 82 8.36 5.23 3.12
N ARG A 83 7.45 5.28 2.14
CA ARG A 83 6.24 4.47 2.07
C ARG A 83 6.10 3.91 0.65
N PRO A 84 5.35 2.82 0.42
CA PRO A 84 5.11 2.34 -0.92
C PRO A 84 4.19 3.30 -1.68
N ILE A 85 4.61 3.68 -2.90
CA ILE A 85 3.85 4.54 -3.83
C ILE A 85 3.64 3.77 -5.14
N PHE A 86 2.40 3.40 -5.42
CA PHE A 86 1.94 2.57 -6.53
C PHE A 86 1.65 3.41 -7.78
N ASN A 87 2.63 4.17 -8.26
CA ASN A 87 2.47 5.08 -9.40
C ASN A 87 3.31 4.69 -10.63
N ARG A 88 3.89 3.47 -10.65
CA ARG A 88 4.73 3.00 -11.76
C ARG A 88 3.88 2.45 -12.90
N LEU A 89 4.48 2.29 -14.08
CA LEU A 89 3.79 1.72 -15.25
C LEU A 89 3.10 0.37 -14.94
N GLY A 90 3.76 -0.53 -14.21
CA GLY A 90 3.15 -1.81 -13.80
C GLY A 90 1.96 -1.64 -12.84
N ASP A 91 1.95 -0.58 -12.03
CA ASP A 91 0.85 -0.31 -11.10
C ASP A 91 -0.39 0.22 -11.85
N LYS A 92 -0.18 0.98 -12.94
CA LYS A 92 -1.25 1.44 -13.85
C LYS A 92 -1.99 0.29 -14.49
N PHE A 93 -1.25 -0.69 -15.04
CA PHE A 93 -1.84 -1.78 -15.80
C PHE A 93 -2.33 -2.93 -14.92
N SER A 94 -1.76 -3.12 -13.72
CA SER A 94 -2.32 -4.06 -12.74
C SER A 94 -3.59 -3.52 -12.07
N GLY A 95 -3.70 -2.20 -11.94
CA GLY A 95 -4.78 -1.51 -11.24
C GLY A 95 -4.53 -1.25 -9.77
N THR A 96 -3.33 -1.54 -9.26
CA THR A 96 -2.95 -1.08 -7.92
C THR A 96 -2.88 0.44 -7.83
N GLN A 97 -2.50 1.14 -8.91
CA GLN A 97 -2.47 2.61 -8.88
C GLN A 97 -3.84 3.22 -8.60
N ILE A 98 -4.90 2.77 -9.29
CA ILE A 98 -6.22 3.39 -9.09
C ILE A 98 -6.85 3.02 -7.73
N LEU A 99 -6.41 1.92 -7.12
CA LEU A 99 -6.98 1.42 -5.87
C LEU A 99 -6.23 1.91 -4.61
N ILE A 100 -4.90 2.08 -4.68
CA ILE A 100 -4.04 2.29 -3.51
C ILE A 100 -2.78 3.16 -3.79
N ASN A 101 -2.89 4.17 -4.65
CA ASN A 101 -1.77 4.95 -5.23
C ASN A 101 -0.68 5.40 -4.21
N ASP A 102 -0.96 6.41 -3.40
CA ASP A 102 -0.01 7.02 -2.47
C ASP A 102 -0.51 6.84 -1.05
N THR A 103 0.03 5.81 -0.39
CA THR A 103 -0.53 5.28 0.85
C THR A 103 -0.52 6.29 2.00
N GLU A 104 -1.58 6.31 2.80
CA GLU A 104 -1.73 7.22 3.94
C GLU A 104 -0.85 6.80 5.13
N LYS A 105 -0.90 5.51 5.50
CA LYS A 105 -0.22 4.99 6.70
C LYS A 105 0.20 3.55 6.49
N THR A 106 1.41 3.20 6.93
CA THR A 106 1.84 1.81 7.06
C THR A 106 2.21 1.49 8.50
N GLU A 107 1.72 0.36 9.01
CA GLU A 107 2.10 -0.22 10.29
C GLU A 107 2.85 -1.52 10.04
N ILE A 108 3.96 -1.72 10.74
CA ILE A 108 4.73 -2.95 10.71
C ILE A 108 4.79 -3.51 12.12
N LYS A 109 4.40 -4.78 12.26
CA LYS A 109 4.49 -5.53 13.52
C LYS A 109 5.48 -6.66 13.34
N LEU A 110 6.46 -6.71 14.22
CA LEU A 110 7.40 -7.82 14.29
C LEU A 110 6.68 -9.04 14.89
N LEU A 111 6.67 -10.15 14.15
CA LEU A 111 6.12 -11.42 14.62
C LEU A 111 7.22 -12.38 15.08
N HIS A 112 8.36 -12.37 14.38
CA HIS A 112 9.51 -13.19 14.71
C HIS A 112 10.79 -12.48 14.29
N TYR A 113 11.86 -12.69 15.05
CA TYR A 113 13.19 -12.18 14.77
C TYR A 113 14.24 -13.25 15.09
N SER A 114 15.21 -13.41 14.22
CA SER A 114 16.40 -14.20 14.47
C SER A 114 17.60 -13.61 13.75
N THR A 115 18.79 -14.02 14.18
CA THR A 115 20.04 -13.64 13.55
C THR A 115 20.88 -14.86 13.26
N ARG A 116 21.75 -14.75 12.25
CA ARG A 116 22.80 -15.72 11.97
C ARG A 116 24.12 -14.98 11.82
N LYS A 117 25.19 -15.56 12.35
CA LYS A 117 26.54 -15.10 12.02
C LYS A 117 26.83 -15.50 10.58
N ALA A 118 27.07 -14.52 9.71
CA ALA A 118 27.80 -14.74 8.47
C ALA A 118 29.18 -14.08 8.65
N PHE A 119 30.22 -14.59 7.98
CA PHE A 119 31.51 -13.91 8.00
C PHE A 119 31.57 -12.97 6.78
N PRO A 120 31.92 -11.68 6.92
CA PRO A 120 32.30 -10.96 8.16
C PRO A 120 31.14 -10.26 8.90
N TYR A 121 29.88 -10.41 8.48
CA TYR A 121 28.73 -9.66 8.99
C TYR A 121 27.62 -10.52 9.62
N GLN A 122 26.99 -10.03 10.68
CA GLN A 122 25.76 -10.65 11.18
C GLN A 122 24.60 -10.35 10.20
N LYS A 123 23.73 -11.33 9.99
CA LYS A 123 22.53 -11.18 9.15
C LYS A 123 21.29 -11.39 10.00
N PHE A 124 20.23 -10.63 9.74
CA PHE A 124 18.95 -10.84 10.40
C PHE A 124 17.95 -11.55 9.48
N TYR A 125 16.96 -12.16 10.12
CA TYR A 125 15.72 -12.62 9.52
C TYR A 125 14.57 -12.10 10.38
N ALA A 126 13.54 -11.54 9.75
CA ALA A 126 12.34 -11.10 10.45
C ALA A 126 11.08 -11.53 9.69
N TYR A 127 10.09 -11.96 10.45
CA TYR A 127 8.73 -12.19 9.95
C TYR A 127 7.83 -11.08 10.46
N LEU A 128 7.13 -10.42 9.54
CA LEU A 128 6.38 -9.20 9.80
C LEU A 128 4.91 -9.39 9.45
N GLU A 129 4.03 -8.73 10.21
CA GLU A 129 2.68 -8.36 9.77
C GLU A 129 2.73 -6.91 9.30
N VAL A 130 2.34 -6.69 8.04
CA VAL A 130 2.28 -5.38 7.40
C VAL A 130 0.82 -4.99 7.25
N ILE A 131 0.48 -3.78 7.67
CA ILE A 131 -0.85 -3.19 7.51
C ILE A 131 -0.69 -1.85 6.79
N ILE A 132 -1.26 -1.73 5.60
CA ILE A 132 -1.24 -0.49 4.82
C ILE A 132 -2.65 0.07 4.81
N TYR A 133 -2.76 1.36 5.05
CA TYR A 133 -3.98 2.12 4.92
C TYR A 133 -3.85 3.13 3.80
N ASP A 134 -4.93 3.30 3.06
CA ASP A 134 -5.05 4.34 2.05
C ASP A 134 -6.47 4.92 2.03
N HIS A 135 -6.61 6.14 1.53
CA HIS A 135 -7.90 6.82 1.47
C HIS A 135 -8.45 6.81 0.03
N PHE A 136 -9.54 6.07 -0.18
CA PHE A 136 -10.17 5.99 -1.50
C PHE A 136 -11.09 7.19 -1.75
N GLY A 137 -10.47 8.30 -2.14
CA GLY A 137 -11.12 9.52 -2.61
C GLY A 137 -10.21 10.23 -3.62
N LEU A 138 -10.77 11.19 -4.35
CA LEU A 138 -10.04 11.93 -5.37
C LEU A 138 -9.88 13.39 -4.96
N ASP A 139 -8.66 13.91 -4.94
CA ASP A 139 -8.46 15.33 -4.66
C ASP A 139 -8.72 16.20 -5.90
N ARG A 140 -8.73 17.52 -5.70
CA ARG A 140 -8.98 18.48 -6.79
C ARG A 140 -7.87 18.49 -7.83
N ASN A 141 -6.62 18.32 -7.43
CA ASN A 141 -5.49 18.34 -8.35
C ASN A 141 -5.57 17.14 -9.28
N ASP A 142 -5.82 15.94 -8.75
CA ASP A 142 -6.04 14.74 -9.56
C ASP A 142 -7.21 14.90 -10.53
N ALA A 143 -8.33 15.45 -10.06
CA ALA A 143 -9.50 15.68 -10.90
C ALA A 143 -9.17 16.61 -12.09
N VAL A 144 -8.47 17.72 -11.84
CA VAL A 144 -8.09 18.68 -12.89
C VAL A 144 -7.05 18.10 -13.83
N SER A 145 -6.07 17.36 -13.30
CA SER A 145 -4.97 16.78 -14.08
C SER A 145 -5.42 15.62 -14.97
N TYR A 146 -6.44 14.85 -14.55
CA TYR A 146 -6.80 13.60 -15.25
C TYR A 146 -8.19 13.60 -15.90
N GLN A 147 -9.00 14.66 -15.76
CA GLN A 147 -10.34 14.73 -16.37
C GLN A 147 -10.35 14.49 -17.88
N ASP A 148 -9.33 14.96 -18.62
CA ASP A 148 -9.25 14.81 -20.07
C ASP A 148 -8.76 13.42 -20.50
N TYR A 149 -8.06 12.69 -19.61
CA TYR A 149 -7.65 11.31 -19.84
C TYR A 149 -8.84 10.34 -19.70
N ASN A 150 -9.70 10.57 -18.70
CA ASN A 150 -10.92 9.82 -18.49
C ASN A 150 -11.89 10.65 -17.64
N GLY A 151 -13.08 10.95 -18.19
CA GLY A 151 -14.11 11.75 -17.50
C GLY A 151 -14.61 11.15 -16.18
N GLY A 152 -14.26 9.89 -15.88
CA GLY A 152 -14.52 9.27 -14.60
C GLY A 152 -13.78 9.92 -13.43
N PHE A 153 -12.64 10.58 -13.63
CA PHE A 153 -11.96 11.36 -12.58
C PHE A 153 -12.80 12.56 -12.15
N ALA A 154 -13.25 13.39 -13.11
CA ALA A 154 -14.16 14.50 -12.84
C ALA A 154 -15.46 14.02 -12.17
N THR A 155 -16.02 12.90 -12.64
CA THR A 155 -17.22 12.29 -12.03
C THR A 155 -16.97 11.89 -10.57
N TRP A 156 -15.85 11.22 -10.27
CA TRP A 156 -15.51 10.80 -8.91
C TRP A 156 -15.39 12.00 -7.97
N TRP A 157 -14.69 13.06 -8.40
CA TRP A 157 -14.57 14.30 -7.65
C TRP A 157 -15.91 14.97 -7.40
N LEU A 158 -16.80 15.03 -8.40
CA LEU A 158 -18.13 15.60 -8.26
C LEU A 158 -18.99 14.80 -7.27
N LEU A 159 -18.95 13.46 -7.35
CA LEU A 159 -19.70 12.59 -6.44
C LEU A 159 -19.34 12.90 -4.98
N GLN A 160 -18.05 13.00 -4.64
CA GLN A 160 -17.64 13.22 -3.25
C GLN A 160 -17.86 14.67 -2.78
N HIS A 161 -17.62 15.68 -3.63
CA HIS A 161 -17.61 17.09 -3.20
C HIS A 161 -18.91 17.86 -3.47
N ARG A 162 -19.78 17.34 -4.35
CA ARG A 162 -21.05 17.99 -4.73
C ARG A 162 -22.28 17.15 -4.39
N TYR A 163 -22.17 15.82 -4.46
CA TYR A 163 -23.31 14.93 -4.23
C TYR A 163 -23.25 14.16 -2.90
N GLY A 164 -22.26 14.46 -2.05
CA GLY A 164 -22.20 13.92 -0.68
C GLY A 164 -21.84 12.44 -0.58
N TYR A 165 -21.25 11.85 -1.63
CA TYR A 165 -20.70 10.49 -1.55
C TYR A 165 -19.48 10.47 -0.65
N VAL A 166 -19.42 9.49 0.24
CA VAL A 166 -18.43 9.47 1.31
C VAL A 166 -17.27 8.55 0.93
N PRO A 167 -16.03 9.05 0.77
CA PRO A 167 -14.84 8.23 0.65
C PRO A 167 -14.71 7.23 1.81
N PHE A 168 -13.96 6.15 1.60
CA PHE A 168 -13.68 5.17 2.64
C PHE A 168 -12.19 4.90 2.73
N ARG A 169 -11.78 4.27 3.83
CA ARG A 169 -10.39 3.86 4.04
C ARG A 169 -10.18 2.43 3.56
N THR A 170 -9.22 2.20 2.69
CA THR A 170 -8.77 0.85 2.35
C THR A 170 -7.78 0.38 3.41
N LYS A 171 -7.89 -0.88 3.83
CA LYS A 171 -6.94 -1.56 4.72
C LYS A 171 -6.45 -2.84 4.06
N ILE A 172 -5.16 -2.87 3.78
CA ILE A 172 -4.43 -4.01 3.24
C ILE A 172 -3.66 -4.66 4.38
N LYS A 173 -3.74 -5.99 4.51
CA LYS A 173 -3.09 -6.71 5.60
C LYS A 173 -2.51 -8.03 5.11
N PHE A 174 -1.22 -8.24 5.34
CA PHE A 174 -0.58 -9.53 5.05
C PHE A 174 0.71 -9.72 5.85
N ARG A 175 1.24 -10.95 5.82
CA ARG A 175 2.53 -11.29 6.43
C ARG A 175 3.62 -11.51 5.40
N ILE A 176 4.85 -11.12 5.72
CA ILE A 176 6.02 -11.24 4.84
C ILE A 176 7.30 -11.48 5.63
N ALA A 177 8.23 -12.22 5.05
CA ALA A 177 9.58 -12.39 5.59
C ALA A 177 10.55 -11.41 4.90
N ILE A 178 11.44 -10.82 5.69
CA ILE A 178 12.56 -10.00 5.24
C ILE A 178 13.85 -10.50 5.87
N GLN A 179 14.97 -10.17 5.25
CA GLN A 179 16.30 -10.50 5.75
C GLN A 179 17.31 -9.47 5.25
N THR A 180 18.52 -9.48 5.81
CA THR A 180 19.66 -8.73 5.27
C THR A 180 19.82 -9.05 3.78
N LYS A 181 19.94 -8.01 2.95
CA LYS A 181 20.20 -8.15 1.51
C LYS A 181 21.62 -8.71 1.32
N ASP A 182 21.76 -9.75 0.51
CA ASP A 182 23.07 -10.37 0.22
C ASP A 182 23.95 -9.46 -0.64
#